data_AF-A0A9N8YSL3-F1
#
_entry.id   AF-A0A9N8YSL3-F1
#
_cell.length_a   1.000
_cell.length_b   1.000
_cell.length_c   1.000
_cell.angle_alpha   90.00
_cell.angle_beta   90.00
_cell.angle_gamma   90.00
#
_symmetry.space_group_name_H-M   'P 1'
#
loop_
_entity.id
_entity.type
_entity.pdbx_description
1 polymer ?
#
loop_
_entity_poly.entity_id
_entity_poly.type
_entity_poly.pdbx_seq_one_letter_code
_entity_poly.pdbx_strand_id
1 'polypeptide(L)'
;MILGIGVDIIHLPRIYALITRNFPRQFKRFVTRILDSDEIKEFYSIFPIYNEGDNMVIENYNHPIVRYLAVRWSIKEAAYKALYPNYKATWKDLKTTFVHSQKC
;
A
#
# COMPACT_ATOMS: atom_id res chain seq x y z
N MET A 1 15.25 -8.20 -23.62
CA MET A 1 16.18 -7.27 -22.94
C MET A 1 15.57 -6.90 -21.59
N ILE A 2 16.32 -6.98 -20.50
CA ILE A 2 15.84 -6.58 -19.15
C ILE A 2 15.96 -5.05 -19.04
N LEU A 3 14.88 -4.36 -18.64
CA LEU A 3 14.86 -2.91 -18.49
C LEU A 3 15.59 -2.44 -17.21
N GLY A 4 15.37 -3.15 -16.10
CA GLY A 4 15.96 -2.86 -14.79
C GLY A 4 15.42 -3.79 -13.71
N ILE A 5 16.07 -3.81 -12.54
CA ILE A 5 15.64 -4.55 -11.35
C ILE A 5 15.60 -3.56 -10.18
N GLY A 6 14.58 -3.66 -9.33
CA GLY A 6 14.43 -2.84 -8.15
C GLY A 6 14.05 -3.68 -6.94
N VAL A 7 14.59 -3.30 -5.79
CA VAL A 7 14.37 -3.95 -4.50
C VAL A 7 14.06 -2.89 -3.46
N ASP A 8 13.18 -3.22 -2.51
CA ASP A 8 12.83 -2.35 -1.40
C ASP A 8 12.64 -3.14 -0.09
N ILE A 9 12.95 -2.50 1.03
CA ILE A 9 12.73 -3.04 2.37
C ILE A 9 12.03 -1.98 3.21
N ILE A 10 11.04 -2.39 4.00
CA ILE A 10 10.21 -1.49 4.78
C ILE A 10 10.14 -1.88 6.25
N HIS A 11 10.22 -0.88 7.12
CA HIS A 11 10.09 -1.06 8.56
C HIS A 11 8.63 -0.86 8.99
N LEU A 12 7.95 -1.93 9.41
CA LEU A 12 6.52 -1.87 9.78
C LEU A 12 6.18 -0.84 10.87
N PRO A 13 6.96 -0.70 11.97
CA PRO A 13 6.71 0.33 12.96
C PRO A 13 6.74 1.76 12.40
N ARG A 14 7.52 2.02 11.35
CA ARG A 14 7.53 3.34 10.69
C ARG A 14 6.21 3.59 9.96
N ILE A 15 5.66 2.58 9.28
CA ILE A 15 4.37 2.70 8.59
C ILE A 15 3.25 2.87 9.59
N TYR A 16 3.26 2.07 10.66
CA TYR A 16 2.35 2.21 11.79
C TYR A 16 2.35 3.64 12.34
N ALA A 17 3.52 4.14 12.76
CA ALA A 17 3.64 5.50 13.30
C ALA A 17 3.17 6.56 12.29
N LEU A 18 3.45 6.38 11.01
CA LEU A 18 3.05 7.34 9.97
C LEU A 18 1.52 7.43 9.81
N ILE A 19 0.82 6.29 9.87
CA ILE A 19 -0.63 6.26 9.69
C ILE A 19 -1.41 6.60 10.98
N THR A 20 -0.84 6.33 12.16
CA THR A 20 -1.48 6.59 13.45
C THR A 20 -1.23 8.00 14.00
N ARG A 21 -0.10 8.65 13.67
CA ARG A 21 0.33 9.92 14.28
C ARG A 21 -0.74 11.02 14.33
N ASN A 22 -1.54 11.17 13.27
CA ASN A 22 -2.70 12.08 13.23
C ASN A 22 -3.90 11.35 12.60
N PHE A 23 -4.30 10.25 13.22
CA PHE A 23 -5.46 9.47 12.80
C PHE A 23 -6.76 10.30 12.95
N PRO A 24 -7.72 10.27 12.01
CA PRO A 24 -7.77 9.49 10.76
C PRO A 24 -7.17 10.19 9.53
N ARG A 25 -6.76 11.47 9.64
CA ARG A 25 -6.34 12.30 8.51
C ARG A 25 -5.12 11.73 7.77
N GLN A 26 -4.08 11.35 8.51
CA GLN A 26 -2.85 10.80 7.93
C GLN A 26 -3.07 9.44 7.30
N PHE A 27 -3.87 8.58 7.94
CA PHE A 27 -4.30 7.31 7.38
C PHE A 27 -4.99 7.51 6.03
N LYS A 28 -6.04 8.34 5.97
CA LYS A 28 -6.78 8.61 4.72
C LYS A 28 -5.85 9.15 3.63
N ARG A 29 -4.96 10.09 3.96
CA ARG A 29 -3.98 10.66 3.01
C ARG A 29 -2.97 9.63 2.50
N PHE A 30 -2.53 8.72 3.36
CA PHE A 30 -1.57 7.69 2.99
C PHE A 30 -2.21 6.64 2.07
N VAL A 31 -3.41 6.17 2.43
CA VAL A 31 -4.22 5.25 1.63
C VAL A 31 -4.50 5.83 0.24
N THR A 32 -5.01 7.07 0.15
CA THR A 32 -5.35 7.68 -1.15
C THR A 32 -4.13 8.03 -1.99
N ARG A 33 -2.96 8.22 -1.40
CA ARG A 33 -1.71 8.45 -2.13
C ARG A 33 -1.20 7.17 -2.77
N ILE A 34 -1.18 6.08 -2.01
CA ILE A 34 -0.52 4.84 -2.42
C ILE A 34 -1.44 4.00 -3.28
N LEU A 35 -2.69 3.83 -2.89
CA LEU A 35 -3.62 2.92 -3.56
C LEU A 35 -4.30 3.61 -4.74
N ASP A 36 -4.39 2.93 -5.86
CA ASP A 36 -5.26 3.33 -6.97
C ASP A 36 -6.75 3.17 -6.63
N SER A 37 -7.64 3.81 -7.39
CA SER A 37 -9.10 3.71 -7.24
C SER A 37 -9.63 2.28 -7.08
N ASP A 38 -9.11 1.32 -7.84
CA ASP A 38 -9.54 -0.08 -7.71
C ASP A 38 -8.91 -0.78 -6.50
N GLU A 39 -7.66 -0.46 -6.18
CA GLU A 39 -7.00 -0.97 -4.96
C GLU A 39 -7.70 -0.44 -3.69
N ILE A 40 -8.26 0.76 -3.75
CA ILE A 40 -9.08 1.34 -2.67
C ILE A 40 -10.38 0.54 -2.50
N LYS A 41 -11.07 0.19 -3.58
CA LYS A 41 -12.28 -0.65 -3.52
C LYS A 41 -11.95 -2.02 -2.92
N GLU A 42 -10.88 -2.65 -3.39
CA GLU A 42 -10.37 -3.92 -2.85
C GLU A 42 -10.01 -3.78 -1.37
N PHE A 43 -9.29 -2.71 -1.00
CA PHE A 43 -8.89 -2.46 0.37
C PHE A 43 -10.08 -2.38 1.32
N TYR A 44 -11.12 -1.64 0.97
CA TYR A 44 -12.34 -1.57 1.79
C TYR A 44 -13.17 -2.85 1.76
N SER A 45 -13.04 -3.67 0.73
CA SER A 45 -13.64 -5.02 0.71
C SER A 45 -12.93 -5.99 1.66
N ILE A 46 -11.59 -5.89 1.79
CA ILE A 46 -10.79 -6.75 2.66
C ILE A 46 -10.87 -6.28 4.12
N PHE A 47 -10.80 -4.97 4.32
CA PHE A 47 -10.89 -4.32 5.62
C PHE A 47 -12.16 -3.48 5.63
N PRO A 48 -13.33 -4.09 5.88
CA PRO A 48 -14.56 -3.33 6.06
C PRO A 48 -14.40 -2.45 7.29
N ILE A 49 -14.03 -1.20 7.05
CA ILE A 49 -14.09 -0.14 8.04
C ILE A 49 -15.56 0.26 8.06
N TYR A 50 -16.28 -0.03 9.15
CA TYR A 50 -17.66 0.40 9.28
C TYR A 50 -17.71 1.92 9.10
N ASN A 51 -18.32 2.35 8.00
CA ASN A 51 -18.62 3.76 7.81
C ASN A 51 -19.62 4.11 8.92
N GLU A 52 -19.28 5.14 9.68
CA GLU A 52 -20.07 5.75 10.76
C GLU A 52 -19.68 5.29 12.18
N GLY A 53 -18.85 6.10 12.84
CA GLY A 53 -18.72 6.11 14.31
C GLY A 53 -17.65 5.24 14.94
N ASP A 54 -17.10 4.24 14.24
CA ASP A 54 -16.17 3.30 14.86
C ASP A 54 -14.75 3.83 14.97
N ASN A 55 -14.26 3.86 16.21
CA ASN A 55 -12.85 4.06 16.55
C ASN A 55 -12.04 2.89 15.96
N MET A 56 -11.64 2.97 14.70
CA MET A 56 -10.73 1.98 14.12
C MET A 56 -9.40 2.03 14.90
N VAL A 57 -9.20 1.05 15.78
CA VAL A 57 -7.99 0.95 16.60
C VAL A 57 -6.97 0.11 15.86
N ILE A 58 -5.92 0.78 15.36
CA ILE A 58 -4.72 0.10 14.90
C ILE A 58 -3.86 -0.12 16.15
N GLU A 59 -3.98 -1.28 16.78
CA GLU A 59 -3.36 -1.56 18.08
C GLU A 59 -1.83 -1.48 18.05
N ASN A 60 -1.21 -2.05 17.02
CA ASN A 60 0.24 -2.13 16.90
C ASN A 60 0.69 -2.28 15.43
N TYR A 61 2.01 -2.32 15.22
CA TYR A 61 2.60 -2.40 13.87
C TYR A 61 2.40 -3.75 13.17
N ASN A 62 1.99 -4.80 13.88
CA ASN A 62 1.66 -6.09 13.28
C ASN A 62 0.25 -6.13 12.70
N HIS A 63 -0.57 -5.08 12.90
CA HIS A 63 -1.94 -5.01 12.42
C HIS A 63 -2.02 -5.27 10.89
N PRO A 64 -3.00 -6.07 10.40
CA PRO A 64 -3.12 -6.45 8.99
C PRO A 64 -3.11 -5.25 8.02
N ILE A 65 -3.78 -4.16 8.39
CA ILE A 65 -3.77 -2.90 7.60
C ILE A 65 -2.36 -2.34 7.43
N VAL A 66 -1.52 -2.36 8.48
CA VAL A 66 -0.15 -1.87 8.40
C VAL A 66 0.65 -2.71 7.42
N ARG A 67 0.53 -4.04 7.51
CA ARG A 67 1.20 -4.98 6.60
C ARG A 67 0.73 -4.80 5.16
N TYR A 68 -0.58 -4.67 4.94
CA TYR A 68 -1.16 -4.45 3.61
C TYR A 68 -0.56 -3.20 2.95
N LEU A 69 -0.61 -2.07 3.64
CA LEU A 69 -0.11 -0.80 3.11
C LEU A 69 1.41 -0.82 2.93
N ALA A 70 2.14 -1.49 3.83
CA ALA A 70 3.58 -1.62 3.76
C ALA A 70 4.04 -2.44 2.54
N VAL A 71 3.34 -3.54 2.24
CA VAL A 71 3.62 -4.37 1.06
C VAL A 71 3.36 -3.57 -0.22
N ARG A 72 2.24 -2.86 -0.30
CA ARG A 72 1.88 -2.02 -1.46
C ARG A 72 2.90 -0.91 -1.69
N TRP A 73 3.36 -0.26 -0.62
CA TRP A 73 4.46 0.71 -0.68
C TRP A 73 5.73 0.09 -1.26
N SER A 74 6.18 -1.02 -0.67
CA SER A 74 7.47 -1.65 -1.01
C SER A 74 7.50 -2.14 -2.46
N ILE A 75 6.41 -2.75 -2.93
CA ILE A 75 6.29 -3.21 -4.31
C ILE A 75 6.33 -2.03 -5.29
N LYS A 76 5.63 -0.94 -4.98
CA LYS A 76 5.60 0.24 -5.86
C LYS A 76 6.93 0.99 -5.87
N GLU A 77 7.64 1.07 -4.74
CA GLU A 77 9.04 1.57 -4.69
C GLU A 77 10.00 0.68 -5.50
N ALA A 78 9.91 -0.64 -5.34
CA ALA A 78 10.74 -1.58 -6.10
C ALA A 78 10.48 -1.47 -7.61
N ALA A 79 9.21 -1.37 -8.01
CA ALA A 79 8.85 -1.12 -9.41
C ALA A 79 9.38 0.22 -9.91
N TYR A 80 9.24 1.30 -9.14
CA TYR A 80 9.80 2.61 -9.49
C TYR A 80 11.31 2.54 -9.74
N LYS A 81 12.06 1.87 -8.84
CA LYS A 81 13.51 1.69 -8.96
C LYS A 81 13.91 0.87 -10.20
N ALA A 82 13.11 -0.12 -10.59
CA ALA A 82 13.35 -0.90 -11.80
C ALA A 82 13.10 -0.11 -13.09
N LEU A 83 12.19 0.87 -13.04
CA LEU A 83 11.75 1.66 -14.18
C LEU A 83 12.58 2.94 -14.39
N TYR A 84 13.03 3.56 -13.30
CA TYR A 84 13.81 4.79 -13.32
C TYR A 84 15.23 4.55 -13.86
N PRO A 85 15.84 5.47 -14.65
CA PRO A 85 15.31 6.76 -15.10
C PRO A 85 14.47 6.70 -16.38
N ASN A 86 14.41 5.54 -17.04
CA ASN A 86 13.79 5.37 -18.35
C ASN A 86 12.28 5.68 -18.34
N TYR A 87 11.59 5.28 -17.27
CA TYR A 87 10.18 5.61 -17.02
C TYR A 87 10.02 6.18 -15.61
N LYS A 88 9.56 7.42 -15.53
CA LYS A 88 9.30 8.10 -14.25
C LYS A 88 7.84 7.87 -13.84
N ALA A 89 7.54 6.64 -13.42
CA ALA A 89 6.20 6.27 -12.97
C ALA A 89 5.79 7.05 -11.71
N THR A 90 4.52 7.45 -11.65
CA THR A 90 3.87 7.94 -10.43
C THR A 90 3.18 6.79 -9.71
N TRP A 91 2.80 7.00 -8.44
CA TRP A 91 2.10 6.00 -7.64
C TRP A 91 0.78 5.49 -8.23
N LYS A 92 0.16 6.31 -9.08
CA LYS A 92 -1.12 6.02 -9.75
C LYS A 92 -0.95 5.29 -11.08
N ASP A 93 0.26 5.32 -11.65
CA ASP A 93 0.59 4.57 -12.87
C ASP A 93 0.84 3.09 -12.57
N LEU A 94 1.00 2.73 -11.30
CA LEU A 94 1.29 1.37 -10.84
C LEU A 94 0.11 0.85 -10.02
N LYS A 95 -0.44 -0.29 -10.44
CA LYS A 95 -1.48 -1.04 -9.73
C LYS A 95 -0.94 -2.42 -9.37
N THR A 96 -1.21 -2.87 -8.16
CA THR A 96 -0.90 -4.24 -7.74
C THR A 96 -2.18 -5.04 -7.62
N THR A 97 -2.22 -6.19 -8.28
CA THR A 97 -3.38 -7.10 -8.25
C THR A 97 -2.91 -8.48 -7.82
N PHE A 98 -3.77 -9.19 -7.10
CA PHE A 98 -3.57 -10.62 -6.90
C PHE A 98 -4.04 -11.34 -8.15
N VAL A 99 -3.14 -12.07 -8.79
CA VAL A 99 -3.52 -13.01 -9.85
C VAL A 99 -3.72 -14.35 -9.16
N HIS A 100 -4.95 -14.86 -9.16
CA HIS A 100 -5.21 -16.23 -8.75
C HIS A 100 -4.51 -17.12 -9.77
N SER A 101 -3.39 -17.74 -9.39
CA SER A 101 -2.72 -18.70 -10.24
C SER A 101 -3.67 -19.86 -10.45
N GLN A 102 -4.22 -19.99 -11.67
CA GLN A 102 -4.78 -21.26 -12.09
C GLN A 102 -3.64 -22.27 -12.00
N LYS A 103 -3.78 -23.23 -11.08
CA LYS A 103 -2.91 -24.39 -11.03
C LYS A 103 -3.07 -25.10 -12.38
N CYS A 104 -1.97 -25.20 -13.13
CA CYS A 104 -1.86 -26.12 -14.25
C CYS A 104 -1.98 -27.57 -13.77
#